data_AF-A0A090XBS8-F1
#
_entry.id   AF-A0A090XBS8-F1
#
_cell.length_a   1.000
_cell.length_b   1.000
_cell.length_c   1.000
_cell.angle_alpha   90.00
_cell.angle_beta   90.00
_cell.angle_gamma   90.00
#
_symmetry.space_group_name_H-M   'P 1'
#
loop_
_entity.id
_entity.type
_entity.pdbx_description
1 polymer ?
#
loop_
_entity_poly.entity_id
_entity_poly.type
_entity_poly.pdbx_seq_one_letter_code
_entity_poly.pdbx_strand_id
1 'polypeptide(L)' 'RLPFAFITQEVVEATCQCLLARAEEGDRLKLALPDLERSVLEEFGRCLLTIIDSANKTKGRPPDCPDREPEQTPPPPPPP' A
#
# COMPACT_ATOMS: atom_id res chain seq x y z
N ARG A 1 -1.55 -13.21 -21.25
CA ARG A 1 -1.50 -11.86 -20.64
C ARG A 1 -2.31 -11.91 -19.35
N LEU A 2 -1.73 -11.55 -18.21
CA LEU A 2 -2.46 -11.51 -16.94
C LEU A 2 -3.52 -10.39 -17.00
N PRO A 3 -4.78 -10.60 -16.58
CA PRO A 3 -5.88 -9.74 -17.00
C PRO A 3 -5.92 -8.33 -16.40
N PHE A 4 -5.02 -7.97 -15.46
CA PHE A 4 -5.09 -6.69 -14.74
C PHE A 4 -3.73 -6.17 -14.27
N ALA A 5 -2.66 -6.39 -15.04
CA ALA A 5 -1.37 -5.73 -14.77
C ALA A 5 -1.39 -4.30 -15.33
N PHE A 6 -2.25 -3.43 -14.80
CA PHE A 6 -2.28 -2.01 -15.18
C PHE A 6 -1.36 -1.24 -14.23
N ILE A 7 -0.05 -1.43 -14.41
CA ILE A 7 0.94 -0.51 -13.85
C ILE A 7 0.90 0.72 -14.75
N THR A 8 0.27 1.78 -14.27
CA THR A 8 0.23 3.06 -14.99
C THR A 8 1.53 3.82 -14.75
N GLN A 9 1.78 4.82 -15.60
CA GLN A 9 2.92 5.72 -15.42
C GLN A 9 2.89 6.40 -14.05
N GLU A 10 1.70 6.79 -13.58
CA GLU A 10 1.51 7.42 -12.27
C GLU A 10 1.90 6.47 -11.12
N VAL A 11 1.61 5.17 -11.24
CA VAL A 11 2.04 4.16 -10.23
C VAL A 11 3.55 4.01 -10.23
N VAL A 12 4.19 4.03 -11.41
CA VAL A 12 5.66 4.00 -11.52
C VAL A 12 6.27 5.24 -10.87
N GLU A 13 5.76 6.42 -11.21
CA GLU A 13 6.25 7.70 -10.68
C GLU A 13 6.10 7.80 -9.17
N ALA A 14 4.93 7.43 -8.63
CA ALA A 14 4.71 7.40 -7.18
C ALA A 14 5.67 6.43 -6.49
N THR A 15 5.91 5.26 -7.08
CA THR A 15 6.89 4.30 -6.55
C THR A 15 8.30 4.90 -6.53
N CYS A 16 8.75 5.50 -7.63
CA CYS A 16 10.05 6.16 -7.71
C CYS A 16 10.21 7.28 -6.69
N GLN A 17 9.16 8.09 -6.47
CA GLN A 17 9.15 9.14 -5.45
C GLN A 17 9.33 8.56 -4.04
N CYS A 18 8.68 7.45 -3.71
CA CYS A 18 8.89 6.77 -2.42
C CYS A 18 10.36 6.34 -2.24
N LEU A 19 10.98 5.76 -3.27
CA LEU A 19 12.37 5.31 -3.22
C LEU A 19 13.34 6.48 -3.05
N LEU A 20 13.16 7.55 -3.82
CA LEU A 20 13.98 8.76 -3.73
C LEU A 20 13.87 9.41 -2.36
N ALA A 21 12.64 9.59 -1.85
CA ALA A 21 12.42 10.12 -0.50
C ALA A 21 13.11 9.25 0.56
N ARG A 22 13.17 7.92 0.36
CA ARG A 22 13.83 7.03 1.30
C ARG A 22 15.35 7.07 1.24
N ALA A 23 15.90 7.23 0.04
CA ALA A 23 17.32 7.48 -0.15
C ALA A 23 17.75 8.82 0.49
N GLU A 24 17.01 9.90 0.21
CA GLU A 24 17.27 11.23 0.76
C GLU A 24 17.20 11.25 2.30
N GLU A 25 16.22 10.55 2.88
CA GLU A 25 16.12 10.43 4.34
C GLU A 25 17.32 9.66 4.92
N GLY A 26 17.73 8.57 4.30
CA GLY A 26 18.88 7.80 4.76
C GLY A 26 20.20 8.56 4.64
N ASP A 27 20.36 9.37 3.58
CA ASP A 27 21.49 10.30 3.43
C ASP A 27 21.49 11.37 4.51
N ARG A 28 20.32 11.95 4.82
CA ARG A 28 20.16 12.94 5.91
C ARG A 28 20.51 12.35 7.28
N LEU A 29 20.18 11.08 7.50
CA LEU A 29 20.53 10.32 8.70
C LEU A 29 21.97 9.81 8.69
N LYS A 30 22.70 10.00 7.59
CA LYS A 30 24.08 9.52 7.38
C LYS A 30 24.22 8.02 7.64
N LEU A 31 23.24 7.25 7.14
CA LEU A 31 23.30 5.79 7.20
C LEU A 31 24.55 5.29 6.47
N ALA A 32 25.11 4.17 6.96
CA ALA A 32 26.11 3.46 6.19
C ALA A 32 25.48 2.96 4.88
N LEU A 33 26.26 2.90 3.80
CA LEU A 33 25.75 2.48 2.48
C LEU A 33 24.97 1.16 2.52
N PRO A 34 25.41 0.09 3.22
CA PRO A 34 24.63 -1.15 3.29
C PRO A 34 23.26 -0.99 3.97
N ASP A 35 23.15 -0.09 4.95
CA ASP A 35 21.91 0.18 5.66
C ASP A 35 20.97 1.06 4.83
N LEU A 36 21.53 2.01 4.08
CA LEU A 36 20.80 2.82 3.10
C LEU A 36 20.20 1.95 2.00
N GLU A 37 21.02 1.10 1.36
CA GLU A 37 20.59 0.18 0.32
C GLU A 37 19.49 -0.77 0.83
N ARG A 38 19.67 -1.33 2.04
CA ARG A 38 18.64 -2.15 2.68
C ARG A 38 17.34 -1.36 2.85
N SER A 39 17.41 -0.13 3.35
CA SER A 39 16.24 0.71 3.57
C SER A 39 15.46 1.00 2.28
N VAL A 40 16.16 1.29 1.17
CA VAL A 40 15.54 1.53 -0.14
C VAL A 40 14.88 0.25 -0.68
N LEU A 41 15.53 -0.91 -0.54
CA LEU A 41 14.96 -2.19 -0.96
C LEU A 41 13.73 -2.57 -0.14
N GLU A 42 13.73 -2.30 1.16
CA GLU A 42 12.55 -2.50 2.00
C GLU A 42 11.38 -1.61 1.57
N GLU A 43 11.64 -0.35 1.24
CA GLU A 43 10.60 0.57 0.74
C GLU A 43 10.05 0.08 -0.61
N PHE A 44 10.92 -0.36 -1.52
CA PHE A 44 10.50 -0.95 -2.78
C PHE A 44 9.57 -2.16 -2.56
N GLY A 45 9.92 -3.04 -1.64
CA GLY A 45 9.08 -4.17 -1.25
C GLY A 45 7.70 -3.73 -0.73
N ARG A 46 7.63 -2.68 0.10
CA ARG A 46 6.36 -2.12 0.61
C ARG A 46 5.50 -1.55 -0.53
N CYS A 47 6.09 -0.81 -1.46
CA CYS A 47 5.37 -0.31 -2.64
C CYS A 47 4.81 -1.46 -3.47
N LEU A 48 5.59 -2.50 -3.75
CA LEU A 48 5.14 -3.67 -4.51
C LEU A 48 3.98 -4.40 -3.83
N LEU A 49 4.05 -4.63 -2.52
CA LEU A 49 2.95 -5.26 -1.77
C LEU A 49 1.67 -4.42 -1.86
N THR A 50 1.79 -3.10 -1.76
CA THR A 50 0.66 -2.17 -1.89
C THR A 50 0.04 -2.23 -3.29
N ILE A 51 0.86 -2.27 -4.34
CA ILE A 51 0.41 -2.40 -5.72
C ILE A 51 -0.31 -3.73 -5.94
N ILE A 52 0.24 -4.84 -5.44
CA ILE A 52 -0.35 -6.18 -5.57
C ILE A 52 -1.68 -6.26 -4.83
N ASP A 53 -1.75 -5.76 -3.60
CA ASP A 53 -2.99 -5.71 -2.81
C ASP A 53 -4.07 -4.89 -3.51
N SER A 54 -3.69 -3.71 -4.03
CA SER A 54 -4.60 -2.83 -4.80
C SER A 54 -5.11 -3.51 -6.07
N ALA A 55 -4.24 -4.19 -6.82
CA ALA A 55 -4.61 -4.92 -8.04
C ALA A 55 -5.53 -6.12 -7.75
N ASN A 56 -5.38 -6.75 -6.59
CA ASN A 56 -6.25 -7.85 -6.17
C ASN A 56 -7.61 -7.38 -5.67
N LYS A 57 -7.69 -6.21 -5.00
CA LYS A 57 -8.97 -5.58 -4.59
C LYS A 57 -9.87 -5.23 -5.78
N THR A 58 -9.30 -4.92 -6.94
CA THR A 58 -10.06 -4.65 -8.18
C THR A 58 -10.77 -5.88 -8.75
N LYS A 59 -10.41 -7.12 -8.34
CA LYS A 59 -11.03 -8.36 -8.84
C LYS A 59 -12.39 -8.71 -8.18
N GLY A 60 -12.97 -7.81 -7.37
CA GLY A 60 -14.04 -8.17 -6.43
C GLY A 60 -15.36 -7.39 -6.47
N ARG A 61 -15.69 -6.61 -7.50
CA ARG A 61 -17.04 -5.99 -7.59
C ARG A 61 -17.88 -6.65 -8.70
N PRO A 62 -18.78 -7.59 -8.39
CA PRO A 62 -19.94 -7.81 -9.25
C PRO A 62 -20.78 -6.52 -9.29
N PRO A 63 -21.42 -6.18 -10.43
CA PRO A 63 -22.39 -5.09 -10.44
C PRO A 63 -23.52 -5.45 -9.47
N ASP A 64 -23.80 -4.54 -8.54
CA ASP A 64 -24.86 -4.61 -7.52
C ASP A 64 -24.70 -5.64 -6.38
N CYS A 65 -23.96 -5.23 -5.34
CA CYS A 65 -24.33 -5.54 -3.96
C CYS A 65 -24.50 -4.19 -3.22
N PRO A 66 -25.65 -3.89 -2.60
CA PRO A 66 -25.79 -2.67 -1.82
C PRO A 66 -24.82 -2.71 -0.65
N ASP A 67 -24.16 -1.58 -0.40
CA ASP A 67 -23.23 -1.38 0.69
C ASP A 67 -23.82 -1.91 2.01
N ARG A 68 -23.17 -2.92 2.58
CA ARG A 68 -23.49 -3.37 3.94
C ARG A 68 -22.95 -2.31 4.88
N GLU A 69 -23.84 -1.44 5.35
CA GLU A 69 -23.58 -0.47 6.42
C GLU A 69 -22.83 -1.19 7.57
N PRO A 70 -21.82 -0.58 8.20
CA PRO A 70 -21.16 -1.21 9.34
C PRO A 70 -22.20 -1.46 10.44
N GLU A 71 -22.38 -2.72 10.80
CA GLU A 71 -23.29 -3.16 11.86
C GLU A 71 -22.88 -2.47 13.16
N GLN A 72 -23.61 -1.41 13.53
CA GLN A 72 -23.48 -0.75 14.83
C GLN A 72 -23.90 -1.77 15.88
N THR A 73 -22.91 -2.33 16.59
CA THR A 73 -23.16 -3.21 17.73
C THR A 73 -23.96 -2.43 18.77
N PRO A 74 -25.14 -2.89 19.22
CA PRO A 74 -25.91 -2.16 20.22
C PRO A 74 -25.11 -2.04 21.52
N PRO A 75 -25.20 -0.90 22.24
CA PRO A 75 -24.49 -0.71 23.49
C PRO A 75 -24.91 -1.78 24.52
N PRO A 76 -23.98 -2.23 25.38
CA PRO A 76 -24.29 -3.24 26.39
C PRO A 76 -25.39 -2.74 27.33
N PRO A 77 -26.27 -3.64 27.82
CA PRO A 77 -27.31 -3.27 28.78
C PRO A 77 -26.68 -2.70 30.07
N PRO A 78 -27.37 -1.77 30.74
CA PRO A 78 -26.87 -1.22 32.00
C PRO A 78 -26.74 -2.32 33.07
N PRO A 79 -25.74 -2.22 33.96
CA PRO A 79 -25.56 -3.18 35.04
C PRO A 79 -26.77 -3.14 36.01
N PRO A 80 -27.03 -4.25 36.74
CA PRO A 80 -28.15 -4.36 37.67
C PRO A 80 -28.07 -3.37 38.85
#